data_AF-A0AAN9DN15-F1
#
_entry.id   AF-A0AAN9DN15-F1
#
_cell.length_a   1.000
_cell.length_b   1.000
_cell.length_c   1.000
_cell.angle_alpha   90.00
_cell.angle_beta   90.00
_cell.angle_gamma   90.00
#
_symmetry.space_group_name_H-M   'P 1'
#
loop_
_entity.id
_entity.type
_entity.pdbx_description
1 polymer ?
#
loop_
_entity_poly.entity_id
_entity_poly.type
_entity_poly.pdbx_seq_one_letter_code
_entity_poly.pdbx_strand_id
1 'polypeptide(L)'
;MNPKTRNDFLQYSHQLTLDLNTVNKRLRLSERNRVITYTDTQQSYPDHPDRFDQWLQVLCRESVCGRCYWEIECSGECVCISVSYKSISRKGSGIECGFGCNDQSWSLFCSSSSYSFRHNNIKTDLPVKPISRRIGVCVDHRRIGVCVDHSAGTLSFYSVSDTMSLIHTVQTTFTQPLYPGFWVGSGSSVKLC
;
A
#
# COMPACT_ATOMS: atom_id res chain seq x y z
N MET A 1 16.96 -2.35 -19.41
CA MET A 1 15.73 -2.93 -20.00
C MET A 1 14.55 -2.62 -19.08
N ASN A 2 13.39 -2.31 -19.64
CA ASN A 2 12.15 -2.16 -18.88
C ASN A 2 11.53 -3.56 -18.68
N PRO A 3 11.21 -3.98 -17.44
CA PRO A 3 10.65 -5.30 -17.17
C PRO A 3 9.30 -5.47 -17.88
N LYS A 4 9.07 -6.67 -18.44
CA LYS A 4 7.82 -6.99 -19.18
C LYS A 4 7.09 -8.19 -18.60
N THR A 5 7.82 -9.13 -18.00
CA THR A 5 7.25 -10.33 -17.37
C THR A 5 7.34 -10.25 -15.86
N ARG A 6 6.49 -10.99 -15.15
CA ARG A 6 6.56 -11.10 -13.69
C ARG A 6 7.96 -11.51 -13.20
N ASN A 7 8.62 -12.42 -13.91
CA ASN A 7 9.98 -12.84 -13.58
C ASN A 7 11.00 -11.70 -13.71
N ASP A 8 10.83 -10.80 -14.68
CA ASP A 8 11.69 -9.61 -14.81
C ASP A 8 11.48 -8.65 -13.63
N PHE A 9 10.24 -8.47 -13.17
CA PHE A 9 9.95 -7.66 -11.98
C PHE A 9 10.53 -8.26 -10.71
N LEU A 10 10.45 -9.60 -10.56
CA LEU A 10 10.97 -10.30 -9.39
C LEU A 10 12.50 -10.19 -9.23
N GLN A 11 13.24 -9.84 -10.29
CA GLN A 11 14.67 -9.50 -10.18
C GLN A 11 14.92 -8.27 -9.29
N TYR A 12 13.92 -7.39 -9.15
CA TYR A 12 13.96 -6.20 -8.29
C TYR A 12 13.17 -6.40 -6.99
N SER A 13 12.87 -7.66 -6.63
CA SER A 13 12.07 -7.97 -5.45
C SER A 13 12.70 -7.41 -4.18
N HIS A 14 11.87 -6.78 -3.36
CA HIS A 14 12.28 -6.24 -2.07
C HIS A 14 11.41 -6.85 -0.97
N GLN A 15 12.07 -7.39 0.05
CA GLN A 15 11.38 -7.99 1.18
C GLN A 15 11.02 -6.89 2.19
N LEU A 16 9.73 -6.77 2.47
CA LEU A 16 9.19 -5.74 3.37
C LEU A 16 8.67 -6.35 4.66
N THR A 17 8.72 -5.57 5.73
CA THR A 17 8.11 -5.89 7.02
C THR A 17 7.40 -4.67 7.60
N LEU A 18 6.29 -4.92 8.28
CA LEU A 18 5.45 -3.87 8.84
C LEU A 18 6.03 -3.33 10.15
N ASP A 19 5.98 -2.01 10.33
CA ASP A 19 6.54 -1.36 11.50
C ASP A 19 5.54 -1.26 12.66
N LEU A 20 5.80 -2.02 13.72
CA LEU A 20 5.06 -2.00 14.98
C LEU A 20 5.04 -0.62 15.66
N ASN A 21 6.00 0.25 15.35
CA ASN A 21 6.05 1.61 15.90
C ASN A 21 5.12 2.57 15.17
N THR A 22 4.74 2.27 13.92
CA THR A 22 3.88 3.16 13.11
C THR A 22 2.43 2.72 13.09
N VAL A 23 2.16 1.41 13.26
CA VAL A 23 0.83 0.82 13.11
C VAL A 23 -0.22 1.43 14.06
N ASN A 24 -1.37 1.80 13.50
CA ASN A 24 -2.51 2.23 14.31
C ASN A 24 -3.01 1.12 15.24
N LYS A 25 -3.47 1.48 16.45
CA LYS A 25 -3.91 0.50 17.45
C LYS A 25 -5.12 -0.33 17.03
N ARG A 26 -5.92 0.07 16.03
CA ARG A 26 -7.04 -0.75 15.50
C ARG A 26 -6.63 -1.68 14.36
N LEU A 27 -5.35 -1.72 14.02
CA LEU A 27 -4.80 -2.69 13.09
C LEU A 27 -4.01 -3.72 13.88
N ARG A 28 -4.13 -4.99 13.50
CA ARG A 28 -3.35 -6.07 14.08
C ARG A 28 -2.32 -6.57 13.07
N LEU A 29 -1.08 -6.66 13.51
CA LEU A 29 0.00 -7.32 12.78
C LEU A 29 0.10 -8.79 13.16
N SER A 30 0.29 -9.67 12.17
CA SER A 30 0.51 -11.10 12.36
C SER A 30 1.52 -11.65 11.34
N GLU A 31 1.77 -12.97 11.39
CA GLU A 31 2.72 -13.67 10.50
C GLU A 31 4.10 -12.98 10.42
N ARG A 32 4.72 -12.74 11.59
CA ARG A 32 6.01 -12.01 11.69
C ARG A 32 5.95 -10.62 11.03
N ASN A 33 4.87 -9.89 11.30
CA ASN A 33 4.60 -8.54 10.78
C ASN A 33 4.55 -8.48 9.24
N ARG A 34 3.92 -9.48 8.62
CA ARG A 34 3.65 -9.50 7.17
C ARG A 34 2.18 -9.37 6.82
N VAL A 35 1.29 -9.62 7.77
CA VAL A 35 -0.15 -9.52 7.58
C VAL A 35 -0.72 -8.41 8.44
N ILE A 36 -1.60 -7.61 7.86
CA ILE A 36 -2.40 -6.57 8.50
C ILE A 36 -3.86 -6.98 8.43
N THR A 37 -4.54 -6.92 9.56
CA THR A 37 -6.01 -7.06 9.62
C THR A 37 -6.61 -5.93 10.43
N TYR A 38 -7.76 -5.41 10.01
CA TYR A 38 -8.56 -4.54 10.85
C TYR A 38 -9.11 -5.31 12.07
N THR A 39 -9.18 -4.64 13.23
CA THR A 39 -9.83 -5.15 14.43
C THR A 39 -10.71 -4.08 15.07
N ASP A 40 -11.88 -4.46 15.59
CA ASP A 40 -12.76 -3.53 16.31
C ASP A 40 -12.20 -3.09 17.68
N THR A 41 -11.26 -3.86 18.23
CA THR A 41 -10.58 -3.56 19.49
C THR A 41 -9.20 -2.98 19.27
N GLN A 42 -8.76 -2.12 20.20
CA GLN A 42 -7.39 -1.62 20.20
C GLN A 42 -6.41 -2.70 20.66
N GLN A 43 -5.34 -2.86 19.90
CA GLN A 43 -4.19 -3.68 20.23
C GLN A 43 -3.30 -2.95 21.25
N SER A 44 -2.67 -3.72 22.14
CA SER A 44 -1.83 -3.22 23.23
C SER A 44 -0.43 -2.79 22.75
N TYR A 45 -0.36 -1.96 21.72
CA TYR A 45 0.91 -1.39 21.28
C TYR A 45 1.33 -0.21 22.16
N PRO A 46 2.61 -0.12 22.56
CA PRO A 46 3.10 1.00 23.37
C PRO A 46 2.98 2.31 22.58
N ASP A 47 2.83 3.42 23.29
CA ASP A 47 2.83 4.73 22.63
C ASP A 47 4.18 5.01 21.98
N HIS A 48 4.13 5.65 20.81
CA HIS A 48 5.31 5.98 20.02
C HIS A 48 5.03 7.26 19.20
N PRO A 49 6.03 8.16 19.02
CA PRO A 49 5.85 9.36 18.19
C PRO A 49 5.46 9.02 16.75
N ASP A 50 6.04 7.96 16.18
CA ASP A 50 5.76 7.55 14.80
C ASP A 50 4.40 6.83 14.60
N ARG A 51 3.67 6.54 15.69
CA ARG A 51 2.41 5.80 15.62
C ARG A 51 1.28 6.65 15.04
N PHE A 52 0.62 6.15 14.00
CA PHE A 52 -0.64 6.73 13.55
C PHE A 52 -1.73 6.55 14.62
N ASP A 53 -2.34 7.63 15.09
CA ASP A 53 -3.32 7.57 16.19
C ASP A 53 -4.79 7.54 15.72
N GLN A 54 -5.15 8.35 14.71
CA GLN A 54 -6.51 8.42 14.17
C GLN A 54 -6.69 7.64 12.86
N TRP A 55 -5.71 7.70 11.97
CA TRP A 55 -5.79 7.01 10.67
C TRP A 55 -5.40 5.54 10.80
N LEU A 56 -6.21 4.63 10.23
CA LEU A 56 -5.99 3.18 10.21
C LEU A 56 -4.85 2.80 9.25
N GLN A 57 -3.63 3.26 9.56
CA GLN A 57 -2.47 3.19 8.67
C GLN A 57 -1.28 2.52 9.35
N VAL A 58 -0.36 2.04 8.51
CA VAL A 58 0.94 1.50 8.90
C VAL A 58 1.94 1.76 7.78
N LEU A 59 3.22 1.97 8.13
CA LEU A 59 4.34 1.92 7.20
C LEU A 59 5.16 0.65 7.38
N CYS A 60 5.86 0.26 6.33
CA CYS A 60 6.95 -0.70 6.41
C CYS A 60 8.18 -0.09 7.08
N ARG A 61 9.05 -0.95 7.61
CA ARG A 61 10.32 -0.56 8.24
C ARG A 61 11.35 -0.16 7.19
N GLU A 62 11.38 -0.90 6.09
CA GLU A 62 12.32 -0.73 4.99
C GLU A 62 11.89 0.44 4.11
N SER A 63 12.86 1.28 3.74
CA SER A 63 12.68 2.25 2.68
C SER A 63 12.98 1.59 1.33
N VAL A 64 12.22 1.96 0.30
CA VAL A 64 12.52 1.63 -1.08
C VAL A 64 13.26 2.79 -1.74
N CYS A 65 14.45 2.51 -2.23
CA CYS A 65 15.31 3.44 -2.97
C CYS A 65 15.82 2.76 -4.25
N GLY A 66 16.01 3.53 -5.32
CA GLY A 66 16.34 2.96 -6.64
C GLY A 66 15.16 2.19 -7.25
N ARG A 67 15.43 1.06 -7.90
CA ARG A 67 14.41 0.22 -8.52
C ARG A 67 14.00 -0.92 -7.59
N CYS A 68 12.75 -0.90 -7.13
CA CYS A 68 12.20 -1.89 -6.20
C CYS A 68 10.85 -2.40 -6.69
N TYR A 69 10.59 -3.68 -6.42
CA TYR A 69 9.32 -4.33 -6.69
C TYR A 69 8.87 -5.13 -5.46
N TRP A 70 7.59 -5.10 -5.14
CA TRP A 70 6.99 -6.00 -4.16
C TRP A 70 5.56 -6.35 -4.54
N GLU A 71 5.09 -7.50 -4.06
CA GLU A 71 3.71 -7.94 -4.22
C GLU A 71 3.00 -7.96 -2.87
N ILE A 72 1.71 -7.66 -2.91
CA ILE A 72 0.80 -7.88 -1.79
C ILE A 72 -0.43 -8.64 -2.24
N GLU A 73 -1.03 -9.36 -1.31
CA GLU A 73 -2.38 -9.88 -1.43
C GLU A 73 -3.33 -9.07 -0.55
N CYS A 74 -4.41 -8.59 -1.14
CA CYS A 74 -5.47 -7.87 -0.47
C CYS A 74 -6.74 -8.73 -0.45
N SER A 75 -7.47 -8.68 0.66
CA SER A 75 -8.82 -9.23 0.76
C SER A 75 -9.78 -8.22 1.39
N GLY A 76 -11.09 -8.43 1.18
CA GLY A 76 -12.14 -7.54 1.69
C GLY A 76 -12.43 -6.37 0.76
N GLU A 77 -13.20 -5.40 1.26
CA GLU A 77 -13.78 -4.35 0.43
C GLU A 77 -12.82 -3.19 0.16
N CYS A 78 -12.10 -2.66 1.16
CA CYS A 78 -11.36 -1.40 1.00
C CYS A 78 -9.93 -1.48 1.56
N VAL A 79 -8.95 -1.28 0.68
CA VAL A 79 -7.51 -1.18 1.03
C VAL A 79 -6.89 0.00 0.27
N CYS A 80 -6.00 0.75 0.93
CA CYS A 80 -5.07 1.64 0.24
C CYS A 80 -3.66 1.07 0.27
N ILE A 81 -2.99 1.16 -0.87
CA ILE A 81 -1.59 0.77 -1.06
C ILE A 81 -0.84 2.06 -1.38
N SER A 82 0.15 2.38 -0.57
CA SER A 82 0.79 3.70 -0.62
C SER A 82 2.30 3.59 -0.59
N VAL A 83 2.94 4.62 -1.12
CA VAL A 83 4.31 4.97 -0.76
C VAL A 83 4.31 6.38 -0.19
N SER A 84 5.12 6.63 0.83
CA SER A 84 5.16 7.92 1.51
C SER A 84 6.55 8.26 2.01
N TYR A 85 6.87 9.55 2.10
CA TYR A 85 8.02 10.00 2.87
C TYR A 85 7.82 9.72 4.36
N LYS A 86 8.93 9.53 5.08
CA LYS A 86 8.88 9.26 6.52
C LYS A 86 8.31 10.43 7.32
N SER A 87 8.42 11.65 6.80
CA SER A 87 7.98 12.91 7.42
C SER A 87 6.47 13.13 7.45
N ILE A 88 5.65 12.26 6.84
CA ILE A 88 4.20 12.36 6.92
C ILE A 88 3.75 12.46 8.38
N SER A 89 2.78 13.34 8.65
CA SER A 89 2.25 13.52 9.99
C SER A 89 1.56 12.25 10.48
N ARG A 90 1.63 12.01 11.79
CA ARG A 90 1.11 10.78 12.42
C ARG A 90 -0.05 11.03 13.38
N LYS A 91 -0.26 12.29 13.76
CA LYS A 91 -1.10 12.65 14.90
C LYS A 91 -2.27 13.50 14.46
N GLY A 92 -3.47 13.10 14.87
CA GLY A 92 -4.72 13.78 14.56
C GLY A 92 -5.42 13.26 13.31
N SER A 93 -6.59 13.82 13.06
CA SER A 93 -7.52 13.41 11.99
C SER A 93 -7.40 14.24 10.72
N GLY A 94 -6.46 15.18 10.67
CA GLY A 94 -6.27 16.05 9.52
C GLY A 94 -5.73 15.31 8.28
N ILE A 95 -5.85 15.98 7.14
CA ILE A 95 -5.45 15.44 5.82
C ILE A 95 -3.94 15.23 5.70
N GLU A 96 -3.15 15.96 6.48
CA GLU A 96 -1.69 15.84 6.57
C GLU A 96 -1.22 14.47 7.07
N CYS A 97 -2.10 13.71 7.73
CA CYS A 97 -1.82 12.36 8.22
C CYS A 97 -2.27 11.24 7.26
N GLY A 98 -3.27 11.50 6.42
CA GLY A 98 -3.91 10.49 5.56
C GLY A 98 -3.11 10.21 4.29
N PHE A 99 -2.89 8.93 3.94
CA PHE A 99 -2.20 8.58 2.70
C PHE A 99 -2.96 9.09 1.45
N GLY A 100 -2.22 9.73 0.54
CA GLY A 100 -2.72 10.38 -0.67
C GLY A 100 -3.42 11.72 -0.43
N CYS A 101 -3.70 12.10 0.83
CA CYS A 101 -4.36 13.36 1.18
C CYS A 101 -3.38 14.54 1.32
N ASN A 102 -2.08 14.28 1.14
CA ASN A 102 -0.99 15.24 1.23
C ASN A 102 -0.01 15.06 0.05
N ASP A 103 0.95 15.97 -0.06
CA ASP A 103 2.01 15.99 -1.07
C ASP A 103 3.18 15.02 -0.77
N GLN A 104 3.16 14.34 0.38
CA GLN A 104 4.21 13.42 0.84
C GLN A 104 3.85 11.94 0.62
N SER A 105 2.71 11.66 -0.02
CA SER A 105 2.25 10.29 -0.25
C SER A 105 1.48 10.13 -1.56
N TRP A 106 1.62 8.95 -2.14
CA TRP A 106 0.93 8.52 -3.36
C TRP A 106 0.22 7.21 -3.06
N SER A 107 -1.08 7.15 -3.32
CA SER A 107 -1.90 6.05 -2.85
C SER A 107 -2.82 5.50 -3.94
N LEU A 108 -2.79 4.18 -4.13
CA LEU A 108 -3.80 3.44 -4.87
C LEU A 108 -4.86 2.92 -3.89
N PHE A 109 -6.09 3.38 -4.03
CA PHE A 109 -7.25 2.81 -3.36
C PHE A 109 -7.83 1.67 -4.21
N CYS A 110 -8.03 0.54 -3.57
CA CYS A 110 -8.51 -0.71 -4.18
C CYS A 110 -9.83 -1.12 -3.54
N SER A 111 -10.93 -1.05 -4.30
CA SER A 111 -12.22 -1.65 -3.92
C SER A 111 -12.54 -2.92 -4.71
N SER A 112 -13.60 -3.64 -4.34
CA SER A 112 -14.09 -4.78 -5.11
C SER A 112 -14.52 -4.40 -6.54
N SER A 113 -14.90 -3.13 -6.75
CA SER A 113 -15.53 -2.66 -7.99
C SER A 113 -14.69 -1.66 -8.80
N SER A 114 -13.70 -1.01 -8.18
CA SER A 114 -12.92 0.05 -8.84
C SER A 114 -11.55 0.26 -8.21
N TYR A 115 -10.70 0.96 -8.97
CA TYR A 115 -9.47 1.56 -8.47
C TYR A 115 -9.59 3.08 -8.53
N SER A 116 -8.94 3.76 -7.58
CA SER A 116 -8.70 5.19 -7.69
C SER A 116 -7.30 5.52 -7.19
N PHE A 117 -6.67 6.49 -7.83
CA PHE A 117 -5.38 7.01 -7.40
C PHE A 117 -5.59 8.31 -6.62
N ARG A 118 -4.81 8.53 -5.57
CA ARG A 118 -4.87 9.77 -4.79
C ARG A 118 -3.47 10.28 -4.45
N HIS A 119 -3.27 11.56 -4.68
CA HIS A 119 -2.08 12.32 -4.28
C HIS A 119 -2.44 13.78 -4.07
N ASN A 120 -1.86 14.42 -3.06
CA ASN A 120 -2.12 15.82 -2.71
C ASN A 120 -3.62 16.16 -2.61
N ASN A 121 -4.38 15.27 -1.98
CA ASN A 121 -5.84 15.36 -1.82
C ASN A 121 -6.65 15.26 -3.13
N ILE A 122 -6.01 15.14 -4.29
CA ILE A 122 -6.66 14.96 -5.57
C ILE A 122 -6.89 13.46 -5.80
N LYS A 123 -8.17 13.08 -5.98
CA LYS A 123 -8.59 11.72 -6.31
C LYS A 123 -8.87 11.61 -7.80
N THR A 124 -8.36 10.57 -8.43
CA THR A 124 -8.61 10.22 -9.83
C THR A 124 -9.16 8.80 -9.89
N ASP A 125 -10.41 8.65 -10.33
CA ASP A 125 -10.98 7.33 -10.57
C ASP A 125 -10.34 6.72 -11.82
N LEU A 126 -9.94 5.45 -11.73
CA LEU A 126 -9.21 4.77 -12.80
C LEU A 126 -10.18 3.95 -13.65
N PRO A 127 -10.02 3.92 -14.98
CA PRO A 127 -10.90 3.18 -15.87
C PRO A 127 -10.70 1.65 -15.76
N VAL A 128 -9.52 1.22 -15.29
CA VAL A 128 -9.18 -0.19 -15.11
C VAL A 128 -10.05 -0.81 -14.02
N LYS A 129 -10.60 -2.00 -14.30
CA LYS A 129 -11.43 -2.74 -13.36
C LYS A 129 -10.63 -3.82 -12.61
N PRO A 130 -10.93 -4.07 -11.33
CA PRO A 130 -10.35 -5.19 -10.61
C PRO A 130 -10.66 -6.53 -11.28
N ILE A 131 -9.67 -7.42 -11.33
CA ILE A 131 -9.86 -8.81 -11.75
C ILE A 131 -10.34 -9.57 -10.51
N SER A 132 -11.65 -9.79 -10.39
CA SER A 132 -12.23 -10.60 -9.31
C SER A 132 -11.98 -12.08 -9.58
N ARG A 133 -11.31 -12.77 -8.65
CA ARG A 133 -11.26 -14.24 -8.60
C ARG A 133 -12.34 -14.70 -7.63
N ARG A 134 -13.56 -14.91 -8.12
CA ARG A 134 -14.61 -15.61 -7.36
C ARG A 134 -14.23 -17.08 -7.22
N ILE A 135 -13.54 -17.44 -6.15
CA ILE A 135 -13.34 -18.86 -5.79
C ILE A 135 -14.42 -19.22 -4.78
N GLY A 136 -15.53 -19.81 -5.22
CA GLY A 136 -16.59 -20.29 -4.31
C GLY A 136 -17.18 -19.19 -3.44
N VAL A 137 -17.74 -19.52 -2.28
CA VAL A 137 -18.50 -18.64 -1.34
C VAL A 137 -17.65 -17.48 -0.74
N CYS A 138 -16.52 -17.12 -1.35
CA CYS A 138 -15.36 -16.56 -0.67
C CYS A 138 -14.99 -15.13 -1.11
N VAL A 139 -14.37 -14.43 -0.17
CA VAL A 139 -13.83 -13.07 -0.20
C VAL A 139 -12.98 -12.81 -1.46
N ASP A 140 -13.15 -11.66 -2.12
CA ASP A 140 -12.33 -11.26 -3.27
C ASP A 140 -10.86 -11.09 -2.87
N HIS A 141 -10.01 -12.02 -3.29
CA HIS A 141 -8.55 -11.93 -3.17
C HIS A 141 -7.95 -11.27 -4.42
N ARG A 142 -7.22 -10.18 -4.21
CA ARG A 142 -6.56 -9.40 -5.25
C ARG A 142 -5.07 -9.37 -4.97
N ARG A 143 -4.24 -9.62 -5.97
CA ARG A 143 -2.78 -9.46 -5.84
C ARG A 143 -2.33 -8.23 -6.60
N ILE A 144 -1.62 -7.35 -5.91
CA ILE A 144 -1.13 -6.08 -6.47
C ILE A 144 0.39 -6.06 -6.39
N GLY A 145 1.01 -5.84 -7.54
CA GLY A 145 2.45 -5.57 -7.65
C GLY A 145 2.68 -4.06 -7.64
N VAL A 146 3.68 -3.61 -6.90
CA VAL A 146 4.10 -2.20 -6.86
C VAL A 146 5.53 -2.12 -7.32
N CYS A 147 5.80 -1.25 -8.28
CA CYS A 147 7.13 -0.96 -8.81
C CYS A 147 7.46 0.51 -8.55
N VAL A 148 8.63 0.75 -7.96
CA VAL A 148 9.21 2.08 -7.78
C VAL A 148 10.50 2.12 -8.55
N ASP A 149 10.68 3.11 -9.42
CA ASP A 149 11.99 3.50 -9.93
C ASP A 149 12.27 4.92 -9.47
N HIS A 150 13.01 5.03 -8.36
CA HIS A 150 13.28 6.31 -7.71
C HIS A 150 14.05 7.26 -8.64
N SER A 151 15.02 6.72 -9.38
CA SER A 151 15.87 7.48 -10.30
C SER A 151 15.13 8.00 -11.53
N ALA A 152 14.22 7.19 -12.08
CA ALA A 152 13.37 7.60 -13.19
C ALA A 152 12.14 8.39 -12.73
N GLY A 153 11.89 8.45 -11.42
CA GLY A 153 10.74 9.14 -10.87
C GLY A 153 9.41 8.44 -11.16
N THR A 154 9.38 7.12 -11.24
CA THR A 154 8.16 6.38 -11.59
C THR A 154 7.66 5.52 -10.43
N LEU A 155 6.34 5.51 -10.26
CA LEU A 155 5.62 4.59 -9.39
C LEU A 155 4.50 3.96 -10.21
N SER A 156 4.53 2.63 -10.31
CA SER A 156 3.60 1.86 -11.11
C SER A 156 2.92 0.77 -10.27
N PHE A 157 1.62 0.59 -10.47
CA PHE A 157 0.81 -0.43 -9.82
C PHE A 157 0.30 -1.41 -10.87
N TYR A 158 0.34 -2.70 -10.54
CA TYR A 158 -0.05 -3.78 -11.44
C TYR A 158 -1.02 -4.72 -10.74
N SER A 159 -2.05 -5.16 -11.45
CA SER A 159 -2.83 -6.34 -11.08
C SER A 159 -2.02 -7.57 -11.48
N VAL A 160 -1.79 -8.47 -10.54
CA VAL A 160 -0.99 -9.68 -10.76
C VAL A 160 -1.90 -10.90 -10.71
N SER A 161 -2.12 -11.52 -11.86
CA SER A 161 -2.82 -12.80 -11.99
C SER A 161 -1.92 -13.78 -12.75
N ASP A 162 -2.44 -14.43 -13.79
CA ASP A 162 -1.63 -15.19 -14.74
C ASP A 162 -0.86 -14.24 -15.67
N THR A 163 -1.33 -12.99 -15.76
CA THR A 163 -0.67 -11.87 -16.45
C THR A 163 -0.43 -10.70 -15.49
N MET A 164 0.50 -9.81 -15.86
CA MET A 164 0.68 -8.52 -15.19
C MET A 164 0.00 -7.42 -15.99
N SER A 165 -1.07 -6.86 -15.43
CA SER A 165 -1.85 -5.80 -16.06
C SER A 165 -1.61 -4.48 -15.36
N LEU A 166 -1.18 -3.45 -16.08
CA LEU A 166 -0.95 -2.12 -15.50
C LEU A 166 -2.27 -1.51 -15.02
N ILE A 167 -2.31 -1.08 -13.76
CA ILE A 167 -3.44 -0.35 -13.17
C ILE A 167 -3.21 1.16 -13.33
N HIS A 168 -2.04 1.64 -12.90
CA HIS A 168 -1.71 3.06 -12.92
C HIS A 168 -0.20 3.27 -12.89
N THR A 169 0.27 4.33 -13.52
CA THR A 169 1.63 4.84 -13.35
C THR A 169 1.55 6.34 -13.13
N VAL A 170 2.31 6.81 -12.14
CA VAL A 170 2.60 8.22 -11.95
C VAL A 170 4.07 8.47 -12.21
N GLN A 171 4.37 9.60 -12.85
CA GLN A 171 5.72 10.13 -12.98
C GLN A 171 5.83 11.39 -12.12
N THR A 172 6.84 11.43 -11.25
CA THR A 172 7.07 12.51 -10.30
C THR A 172 8.54 12.55 -9.89
N THR A 173 8.97 13.61 -9.22
CA THR A 173 10.32 13.69 -8.66
C THR A 173 10.29 13.34 -7.18
N PHE A 174 10.84 12.18 -6.82
CA PHE A 174 10.99 11.79 -5.42
C PHE A 174 12.20 12.48 -4.81
N THR A 175 11.98 13.22 -3.72
CA THR A 175 13.00 14.02 -3.05
C THR A 175 13.56 13.34 -1.80
N GLN A 176 12.93 12.27 -1.32
CA GLN A 176 13.34 11.51 -0.15
C GLN A 176 13.14 10.01 -0.37
N PRO A 177 13.73 9.15 0.48
CA PRO A 177 13.40 7.72 0.50
C PRO A 177 11.90 7.51 0.74
N LEU A 178 11.34 6.53 0.03
CA LEU A 178 9.93 6.17 0.13
C LEU A 178 9.75 4.97 1.06
N TYR A 179 8.66 4.98 1.82
CA TYR A 179 8.25 3.88 2.68
C TYR A 179 6.92 3.33 2.18
N PRO A 180 6.85 2.03 1.83
CA PRO A 180 5.59 1.38 1.54
C PRO A 180 4.66 1.47 2.75
N GLY A 181 3.38 1.75 2.50
CA GLY A 181 2.38 1.98 3.52
C GLY A 181 1.03 1.42 3.12
N PHE A 182 0.21 1.12 4.12
CA PHE A 182 -1.10 0.52 3.91
C PHE A 182 -2.14 1.16 4.81
N TRP A 183 -3.33 1.38 4.25
CA TRP A 183 -4.56 1.61 5.02
C TRP A 183 -5.48 0.41 4.81
N VAL A 184 -6.08 -0.09 5.89
CA VAL A 184 -6.94 -1.27 5.84
C VAL A 184 -8.29 -0.94 6.49
N GLY A 185 -9.35 -1.02 5.69
CA GLY A 185 -10.72 -0.81 6.16
C GLY A 185 -11.29 -2.01 6.90
N SER A 186 -12.50 -1.83 7.44
CA SER A 186 -13.21 -2.93 8.13
C SER A 186 -13.43 -4.13 7.21
N GLY A 187 -13.30 -5.33 7.77
CA GLY A 187 -13.42 -6.60 7.04
C GLY A 187 -12.35 -6.85 5.97
N SER A 188 -11.29 -6.04 5.93
CA SER A 188 -10.23 -6.13 4.92
C SER A 188 -8.90 -6.57 5.53
N SER A 189 -8.01 -7.11 4.69
CA SER A 189 -6.66 -7.48 5.09
C SER A 189 -5.64 -7.28 3.98
N VAL A 190 -4.37 -7.17 4.37
CA VAL A 190 -3.22 -7.10 3.45
C VAL A 190 -2.16 -8.07 3.93
N LYS A 191 -1.57 -8.82 2.99
CA LYS A 191 -0.42 -9.71 3.21
C LYS A 191 0.72 -9.33 2.28
N LEU A 192 1.89 -9.05 2.84
CA LEU A 192 3.14 -8.93 2.10
C LEU A 192 3.60 -10.31 1.63
N CYS A 193 3.88 -10.45 0.33
CA CYS A 193 4.34 -11.69 -0.29
C CYS A 193 5.85 -11.93 -0.08
#